data_AF-V7FDN5-F1
#
_entry.id   AF-V7FDN5-F1
#
_cell.length_a   1.000
_cell.length_b   1.000
_cell.length_c   1.000
_cell.angle_alpha   90.00
_cell.angle_beta   90.00
_cell.angle_gamma   90.00
#
_symmetry.space_group_name_H-M   'P 1'
#
loop_
_entity.id
_entity.type
_entity.pdbx_description
1 polymer ?
#
loop_
_entity_poly.entity_id
_entity_poly.type
_entity_poly.pdbx_seq_one_letter_code
_entity_poly.pdbx_strand_id
1 'polypeptide(L)'
;MTLMSVGYNVVRSIGPALGGVILALLGPLTAFAFAALTDLVPLSAVLRSKWQVRSSPLPRERMTTAIHDGMRFTAISSEIRVAIVRATLFGLSSISILALLPLLVRDQLAGGPIVYGVLLAGFGTGAFIAGIGNSYLRRITSQNRLITLASVACATCCLLLALTSSVAVAAIALAIAGAGWVVTWTGTDVCVQLASPRWVVGRTLSIYYALTYGGMAAGSWIWGAVAQYYSLTWALEGAAAALLLVAAVGKLLPVRLWEESDQGAFDFRPPELALDLKPRSGPIVIKVEYSIPEENIEEFLSCMRERRRVQSRAGARDWTLQRDLQNSTLWTETFRTPTWTDYLRLNHRLTVTDREVGERLAALQVGDSPPRLSLSIERSTSPAPGSQVQPVPFVSRP
;
A
#
# COMPACT_ATOMS: atom_id res chain seq x y z
N MET A 1 9.15 -12.68 -2.90
CA MET A 1 9.54 -11.49 -2.09
C MET A 1 11.04 -11.36 -1.91
N THR A 2 11.79 -12.44 -1.65
CA THR A 2 13.25 -12.38 -1.42
C THR A 2 14.05 -11.88 -2.63
N LEU A 3 13.78 -12.34 -3.86
CA LEU A 3 14.56 -11.91 -5.04
C LEU A 3 14.31 -10.45 -5.45
N MET A 4 13.06 -9.97 -5.36
CA MET A 4 12.70 -8.59 -5.73
C MET A 4 13.19 -7.59 -4.68
N SER A 5 13.16 -7.95 -3.39
CA SER A 5 13.73 -7.15 -2.31
C SER A 5 15.26 -7.14 -2.34
N VAL A 6 15.91 -8.28 -2.59
CA VAL A 6 17.38 -8.34 -2.76
C VAL A 6 17.82 -7.57 -4.01
N GLY A 7 17.14 -7.75 -5.15
CA GLY A 7 17.43 -7.03 -6.38
C GLY A 7 17.29 -5.51 -6.24
N TYR A 8 16.20 -5.02 -5.64
CA TYR A 8 16.00 -3.59 -5.40
C TYR A 8 17.08 -3.00 -4.48
N ASN A 9 17.40 -3.70 -3.39
CA ASN A 9 18.41 -3.24 -2.44
C ASN A 9 19.80 -3.26 -3.07
N VAL A 10 20.16 -4.29 -3.82
CA VAL A 10 21.46 -4.39 -4.51
C VAL A 10 21.61 -3.30 -5.58
N VAL A 11 20.59 -3.07 -6.43
CA VAL A 11 20.64 -2.03 -7.47
C VAL A 11 20.75 -0.63 -6.88
N ARG A 12 19.99 -0.33 -5.82
CA ARG A 12 20.01 0.98 -5.16
C ARG A 12 21.30 1.25 -4.38
N SER A 13 22.03 0.20 -4.03
CA SER A 13 23.26 0.26 -3.26
C SER A 13 24.50 0.32 -4.17
N ILE A 14 24.52 -0.47 -5.25
CA ILE A 14 25.64 -0.52 -6.21
C ILE A 14 25.52 0.60 -7.27
N GLY A 15 24.30 0.97 -7.65
CA GLY A 15 24.01 1.93 -8.72
C GLY A 15 24.67 3.30 -8.53
N PRO A 16 24.51 3.98 -7.39
CA PRO A 16 25.13 5.29 -7.16
C PRO A 16 26.66 5.24 -7.14
N ALA A 17 27.26 4.17 -6.62
CA ALA A 17 28.71 4.00 -6.57
C ALA A 17 29.31 3.81 -7.98
N LEU A 18 28.73 2.90 -8.78
CA LEU A 18 29.17 2.70 -10.16
C LEU A 18 28.87 3.92 -11.04
N GLY A 19 27.69 4.53 -10.87
CA GLY A 19 27.30 5.73 -11.61
C GLY A 19 28.23 6.92 -11.34
N GLY A 20 28.62 7.13 -10.07
CA GLY A 20 29.57 8.17 -9.69
C GLY A 20 30.97 7.97 -10.28
N VAL A 21 31.48 6.72 -10.29
CA VAL A 21 32.77 6.38 -10.88
C VAL A 21 32.76 6.59 -12.40
N ILE A 22 31.72 6.12 -13.09
CA ILE A 22 31.59 6.31 -14.55
C ILE A 22 31.50 7.80 -14.88
N LEU A 23 30.70 8.57 -14.15
CA LEU A 23 30.56 10.00 -14.36
C LEU A 23 31.89 10.74 -14.17
N ALA A 24 32.66 10.39 -13.13
CA ALA A 24 33.92 11.05 -12.80
C ALA A 24 35.05 10.73 -13.79
N LEU A 25 35.14 9.50 -14.29
CA LEU A 25 36.22 9.05 -15.16
C LEU A 25 35.93 9.24 -16.65
N LEU A 26 34.68 9.01 -17.06
CA LEU A 26 34.29 8.87 -18.46
C LEU A 26 33.30 9.96 -18.92
N GLY A 27 32.83 10.80 -17.99
CA GLY A 27 31.95 11.93 -18.25
C GLY A 27 30.45 11.58 -18.37
N PRO A 28 29.58 12.60 -18.54
CA PRO A 28 28.12 12.41 -18.50
C PRO A 28 27.57 11.57 -19.66
N LEU A 29 28.08 11.75 -20.88
CA LEU A 29 27.57 11.06 -22.07
C LEU A 29 27.71 9.54 -21.94
N THR A 30 28.84 9.07 -21.44
CA THR A 30 29.12 7.63 -21.25
C THR A 30 28.27 7.06 -20.12
N ALA A 31 28.03 7.81 -19.04
CA ALA A 31 27.12 7.40 -17.97
C ALA A 31 25.69 7.18 -18.50
N PHE A 32 25.17 8.09 -19.32
CA PHE A 32 23.85 7.94 -19.96
C PHE A 32 23.80 6.80 -20.98
N ALA A 33 24.83 6.65 -21.82
CA ALA A 33 24.90 5.56 -22.79
C ALA A 33 24.97 4.19 -22.09
N PHE A 34 25.75 4.09 -21.01
CA PHE A 34 25.84 2.87 -20.21
C PHE A 34 24.51 2.53 -19.55
N ALA A 35 23.82 3.51 -18.96
CA ALA A 35 22.48 3.31 -18.40
C ALA A 35 21.50 2.77 -19.45
N ALA A 36 21.45 3.39 -20.64
CA ALA A 36 20.59 2.95 -21.73
C ALA A 36 20.92 1.52 -22.22
N LEU A 37 22.20 1.17 -22.28
CA LEU A 37 22.63 -0.19 -22.65
C LEU A 37 22.25 -1.21 -21.58
N THR A 38 22.37 -0.87 -20.29
CA THR A 38 21.99 -1.78 -19.20
C THR A 38 20.49 -2.09 -19.19
N ASP A 39 19.64 -1.18 -19.66
CA ASP A 39 18.19 -1.39 -19.78
C ASP A 39 17.82 -2.43 -20.86
N LEU A 40 18.74 -2.74 -21.80
CA LEU A 40 18.53 -3.82 -22.77
C LEU A 40 18.50 -5.20 -22.10
N VAL A 41 19.16 -5.36 -20.94
CA VAL A 41 19.19 -6.63 -20.19
C VAL A 41 17.78 -7.02 -19.71
N PRO A 42 17.07 -6.20 -18.90
CA PRO A 42 15.71 -6.53 -18.48
C PRO A 42 14.73 -6.58 -19.67
N LEU A 43 14.89 -5.73 -20.69
CA LEU A 43 14.07 -5.81 -21.91
C LEU A 43 14.20 -7.18 -22.60
N SER A 44 15.42 -7.68 -22.77
CA SER A 44 15.68 -8.98 -23.38
C SER A 44 15.10 -10.13 -22.53
N ALA A 45 15.16 -10.03 -21.21
CA ALA A 45 14.58 -11.01 -20.30
C ALA A 45 13.05 -11.06 -20.42
N VAL A 46 12.39 -9.89 -20.52
CA VAL A 46 10.93 -9.81 -20.74
C VAL A 46 10.53 -10.41 -22.09
N LEU A 47 11.26 -10.09 -23.16
CA LEU A 47 10.98 -10.59 -24.51
C LEU A 47 11.15 -12.11 -24.64
N ARG A 48 12.09 -12.70 -23.88
CA ARG A 48 12.34 -14.15 -23.89
C ARG A 48 11.45 -14.92 -22.92
N SER A 49 10.82 -14.24 -21.97
CA SER A 49 10.00 -14.89 -20.95
C SER A 49 8.66 -15.36 -21.52
N LYS A 50 8.42 -16.68 -21.50
CA LYS A 50 7.13 -17.29 -21.83
C LYS A 50 6.27 -17.36 -20.57
N TRP A 51 5.44 -16.33 -20.35
CA TRP A 51 4.57 -16.24 -19.18
C TRP A 51 3.42 -17.25 -19.24
N GLN A 52 3.38 -18.18 -18.28
CA GLN A 52 2.23 -19.05 -18.05
C GLN A 52 1.25 -18.32 -17.12
N VAL A 53 0.24 -17.66 -17.70
CA VAL A 53 -0.80 -16.97 -16.93
C VAL A 53 -1.82 -18.00 -16.46
N ARG A 54 -2.02 -18.15 -15.14
CA ARG A 54 -3.12 -18.96 -14.61
C ARG A 54 -4.45 -18.39 -15.13
N SER A 55 -5.24 -19.22 -15.79
CA SER A 55 -6.60 -18.87 -16.20
C SER A 55 -7.43 -18.57 -14.94
N SER A 56 -7.91 -17.33 -14.83
CA SER A 56 -8.93 -17.02 -13.82
C SER A 56 -10.29 -17.51 -14.35
N PRO A 57 -11.10 -18.20 -13.53
CA PRO A 57 -12.44 -18.62 -13.92
C PRO A 57 -13.41 -17.43 -14.05
N LEU A 58 -13.01 -16.24 -13.60
CA LEU A 58 -13.84 -15.04 -13.59
C LEU A 58 -13.60 -14.18 -14.84
N PRO A 59 -14.65 -13.55 -15.39
CA PRO A 59 -14.50 -12.61 -16.50
C PRO A 59 -13.58 -11.43 -16.16
N ARG A 60 -12.91 -10.90 -17.20
CA ARG A 60 -12.05 -9.71 -17.10
C ARG A 60 -12.79 -8.54 -16.46
N GLU A 61 -12.12 -7.90 -15.51
CA GLU A 61 -12.61 -6.70 -14.83
C GLU A 61 -12.42 -5.46 -15.73
N ARG A 62 -13.39 -4.52 -15.71
CA ARG A 62 -13.23 -3.24 -16.41
C ARG A 62 -12.17 -2.40 -15.69
N MET A 63 -11.31 -1.71 -16.43
CA MET A 63 -10.22 -0.91 -15.86
C MET A 63 -10.71 0.14 -14.86
N THR A 64 -11.81 0.83 -15.15
CA THR A 64 -12.37 1.85 -14.25
C THR A 64 -12.89 1.26 -12.94
N THR A 65 -13.61 0.14 -13.00
CA THR A 65 -14.09 -0.60 -11.81
C THR A 65 -12.92 -1.10 -10.98
N ALA A 66 -11.90 -1.65 -11.64
CA ALA A 66 -10.66 -2.10 -11.01
C ALA A 66 -9.92 -0.97 -10.26
N ILE A 67 -9.81 0.22 -10.87
CA ILE A 67 -9.18 1.40 -10.25
C ILE A 67 -10.01 1.86 -9.03
N HIS A 68 -11.32 1.97 -9.18
CA HIS A 68 -12.22 2.36 -8.10
C HIS A 68 -12.14 1.37 -6.92
N ASP A 69 -12.19 0.07 -7.18
CA ASP A 69 -12.06 -0.96 -6.16
C ASP A 69 -10.70 -0.90 -5.46
N GLY A 70 -9.62 -0.62 -6.21
CA GLY A 70 -8.29 -0.37 -5.66
C GLY A 70 -8.26 0.83 -4.72
N MET A 71 -8.77 1.98 -5.16
CA MET A 71 -8.84 3.20 -4.35
C MET A 71 -9.68 3.00 -3.09
N ARG A 72 -10.86 2.37 -3.22
CA ARG A 72 -11.75 2.06 -2.10
C ARG A 72 -11.06 1.16 -1.08
N PHE A 73 -10.41 0.09 -1.56
CA PHE A 73 -9.64 -0.82 -0.71
C PHE A 73 -8.54 -0.06 0.05
N THR A 74 -7.73 0.72 -0.65
CA THR A 74 -6.64 1.51 -0.05
C THR A 74 -7.15 2.53 0.97
N ALA A 75 -8.30 3.17 0.73
CA ALA A 75 -8.87 4.18 1.63
C ALA A 75 -9.46 3.58 2.92
N ILE A 76 -10.02 2.37 2.84
CA ILE A 76 -10.62 1.66 3.97
C ILE A 76 -9.55 0.95 4.81
N SER A 77 -8.50 0.40 4.18
CA SER A 77 -7.42 -0.30 4.86
C SER A 77 -6.56 0.66 5.68
N SER A 78 -6.69 0.59 7.01
CA SER A 78 -6.09 1.54 7.94
C SER A 78 -4.56 1.50 7.92
N GLU A 79 -4.00 0.30 7.78
CA GLU A 79 -2.57 -0.01 7.75
C GLU A 79 -1.91 0.61 6.53
N ILE A 80 -2.55 0.44 5.37
CA ILE A 80 -2.07 0.94 4.08
C ILE A 80 -2.18 2.46 4.03
N ARG A 81 -3.30 3.01 4.52
CA ARG A 81 -3.48 4.46 4.61
C ARG A 81 -2.43 5.11 5.50
N VAL A 82 -2.14 4.53 6.67
CA VAL A 82 -1.07 5.02 7.57
C VAL A 82 0.30 4.94 6.90
N ALA A 83 0.60 3.84 6.21
CA ALA A 83 1.85 3.70 5.46
C ALA A 83 2.00 4.77 4.37
N ILE A 84 0.96 5.01 3.58
CA ILE A 84 0.93 6.05 2.54
C ILE A 84 1.13 7.45 3.12
N VAL A 85 0.40 7.80 4.19
CA VAL A 85 0.51 9.13 4.82
C VAL A 85 1.93 9.34 5.35
N ARG A 86 2.49 8.35 6.05
CA ARG A 86 3.85 8.45 6.60
C ARG A 86 4.91 8.53 5.51
N ALA A 87 4.80 7.71 4.45
CA ALA A 87 5.70 7.78 3.31
C ALA A 87 5.61 9.12 2.57
N THR A 88 4.40 9.66 2.40
CA THR A 88 4.18 10.95 1.72
C THR A 88 4.78 12.09 2.54
N LEU A 89 4.52 12.15 3.85
CA LEU A 89 5.10 13.17 4.73
C LEU A 89 6.62 13.04 4.85
N PHE A 90 7.12 11.81 4.97
CA PHE A 90 8.56 11.54 4.97
C PHE A 90 9.17 11.99 3.64
N GLY A 91 8.60 11.62 2.50
CA GLY A 91 9.06 12.01 1.18
C GLY A 91 9.04 13.52 0.98
N LEU A 92 7.98 14.19 1.40
CA LEU A 92 7.86 15.65 1.34
C LEU A 92 8.97 16.35 2.15
N SER A 93 9.34 15.81 3.31
CA SER A 93 10.32 16.44 4.20
C SER A 93 11.76 16.07 3.85
N SER A 94 12.03 14.79 3.65
CA SER A 94 13.37 14.24 3.42
C SER A 94 13.93 14.59 2.03
N ILE A 95 13.07 14.83 1.03
CA ILE A 95 13.53 15.16 -0.33
C ILE A 95 14.37 16.44 -0.37
N SER A 96 14.18 17.35 0.61
CA SER A 96 15.00 18.55 0.79
C SER A 96 16.50 18.25 0.75
N ILE A 97 16.93 17.11 1.33
CA ILE A 97 18.34 16.71 1.41
C ILE A 97 18.94 16.56 0.00
N LEU A 98 18.23 15.94 -0.94
CA LEU A 98 18.72 15.71 -2.29
C LEU A 98 18.38 16.89 -3.23
N ALA A 99 17.20 17.49 -3.08
CA ALA A 99 16.74 18.59 -3.91
C ALA A 99 17.58 19.87 -3.71
N LEU A 100 18.02 20.13 -2.48
CA LEU A 100 18.81 21.32 -2.14
C LEU A 100 20.32 21.04 -2.13
N LEU A 101 20.75 19.79 -2.30
CA LEU A 101 22.17 19.42 -2.28
C LEU A 101 23.03 20.23 -3.28
N PRO A 102 22.57 20.50 -4.53
CA PRO A 102 23.35 21.32 -5.45
C PRO A 102 23.54 22.76 -4.96
N LEU A 103 22.51 23.35 -4.34
CA LEU A 103 22.62 24.69 -3.73
C LEU A 103 23.58 24.67 -2.54
N LEU A 104 23.51 23.64 -1.68
CA LEU A 104 24.44 23.50 -0.56
C LEU A 104 25.90 23.44 -1.00
N VAL A 105 26.20 22.65 -2.04
CA VAL A 105 27.55 22.52 -2.57
C VAL A 105 28.06 23.85 -3.13
N ARG A 106 27.21 24.55 -3.88
CA ARG A 106 27.57 25.81 -4.52
C ARG A 106 27.70 26.95 -3.51
N ASP A 107 26.70 27.15 -2.64
CA ASP A 107 26.52 28.38 -1.87
C ASP A 107 27.18 28.30 -0.48
N GLN A 108 27.21 27.14 0.18
CA GLN A 108 27.84 26.98 1.51
C GLN A 108 29.23 26.34 1.46
N LEU A 109 29.42 25.31 0.66
CA LEU A 109 30.70 24.58 0.61
C LEU A 109 31.68 25.16 -0.42
N ALA A 110 31.25 26.15 -1.21
CA ALA A 110 32.00 26.73 -2.34
C ALA A 110 32.65 25.64 -3.24
N GLY A 111 31.96 24.51 -3.36
CA GLY A 111 32.44 23.31 -4.02
C GLY A 111 31.99 23.19 -5.47
N GLY A 112 32.70 22.36 -6.22
CA GLY A 112 32.37 22.03 -7.60
C GLY A 112 31.65 20.67 -7.77
N PRO A 113 31.53 20.19 -9.02
CA PRO A 113 30.93 18.90 -9.34
C PRO A 113 31.56 17.70 -8.63
N ILE A 114 32.87 17.76 -8.33
CA ILE A 114 33.59 16.71 -7.60
C ILE A 114 33.06 16.61 -6.16
N VAL A 115 32.90 17.73 -5.46
CA VAL A 115 32.36 17.76 -4.09
C VAL A 115 30.93 17.23 -4.08
N TYR A 116 30.11 17.65 -5.04
CA TYR A 116 28.75 17.10 -5.21
C TYR A 116 28.77 15.56 -5.38
N GLY A 117 29.65 15.04 -6.22
CA GLY A 117 29.83 13.59 -6.41
C GLY A 117 30.25 12.86 -5.14
N VAL A 118 31.19 13.42 -4.36
CA VAL A 118 31.63 12.85 -3.08
C VAL A 118 30.49 12.81 -2.05
N LEU A 119 29.71 13.89 -1.95
CA LEU A 119 28.55 13.95 -1.05
C LEU A 119 27.47 12.94 -1.44
N LEU A 120 27.20 12.81 -2.75
CA LEU A 120 26.27 11.81 -3.27
C LEU A 120 26.77 10.38 -3.04
N ALA A 121 28.07 10.14 -3.16
CA ALA A 121 28.69 8.87 -2.82
C ALA A 121 28.58 8.57 -1.32
N GLY A 122 28.73 9.56 -0.45
CA GLY A 122 28.46 9.44 0.99
C GLY A 122 27.03 8.99 1.28
N PHE A 123 26.04 9.66 0.69
CA PHE A 123 24.63 9.25 0.75
C PHE A 123 24.41 7.82 0.26
N GLY A 124 24.97 7.47 -0.91
CA GLY A 124 24.91 6.13 -1.48
C GLY A 124 25.55 5.06 -0.60
N THR A 125 26.65 5.37 0.08
CA THR A 125 27.39 4.44 0.95
C THR A 125 26.57 4.10 2.19
N GLY A 126 25.98 5.09 2.85
CA GLY A 126 25.07 4.84 3.97
C GLY A 126 23.81 4.07 3.57
N ALA A 127 23.27 4.39 2.39
CA ALA A 127 22.19 3.62 1.77
C ALA A 127 22.59 2.15 1.55
N PHE A 128 23.79 1.89 1.03
CA PHE A 128 24.32 0.54 0.80
C PHE A 128 24.44 -0.26 2.09
N ILE A 129 25.07 0.31 3.11
CA ILE A 129 25.27 -0.35 4.41
C ILE A 129 23.90 -0.70 5.04
N ALA A 130 22.96 0.24 5.02
CA ALA A 130 21.62 0.01 5.53
C ALA A 130 20.84 -1.05 4.73
N GLY A 131 21.01 -1.09 3.41
CA GLY A 131 20.38 -2.07 2.53
C GLY A 131 20.78 -3.51 2.87
N ILE A 132 22.07 -3.76 3.12
CA ILE A 132 22.58 -5.08 3.54
C ILE A 132 22.12 -5.41 4.96
N GLY A 133 22.18 -4.45 5.88
CA GLY A 133 21.78 -4.62 7.27
C GLY A 133 20.27 -4.70 7.51
N ASN A 134 19.43 -4.37 6.52
CA ASN A 134 17.99 -4.18 6.70
C ASN A 134 17.28 -5.43 7.25
N SER A 135 17.70 -6.62 6.81
CA SER A 135 17.15 -7.90 7.28
C SER A 135 17.43 -8.14 8.76
N TYR A 136 18.64 -7.79 9.23
CA TYR A 136 19.02 -7.87 10.63
C TYR A 136 18.30 -6.80 11.46
N LEU A 137 18.30 -5.55 11.00
CA LEU A 137 17.62 -4.42 11.67
C LEU A 137 16.14 -4.71 11.93
N ARG A 138 15.45 -5.31 10.95
CA ARG A 138 14.03 -5.70 11.07
C ARG A 138 13.76 -6.83 12.05
N ARG A 139 14.75 -7.69 12.34
CA ARG A 139 14.62 -8.76 13.35
C ARG A 139 14.76 -8.22 14.77
N ILE A 140 15.67 -7.27 14.98
CA ILE A 140 15.96 -6.74 16.31
C ILE A 140 15.05 -5.57 16.70
N THR A 141 14.44 -4.88 15.74
CA THR A 141 13.68 -3.64 15.99
C THR A 141 12.39 -3.63 15.19
N SER A 142 11.30 -3.20 15.83
CA SER A 142 10.00 -3.01 15.16
C SER A 142 10.10 -1.99 14.01
N GLN A 143 9.34 -2.21 12.94
CA GLN A 143 9.29 -1.32 11.78
C GLN A 143 8.98 0.14 12.14
N ASN A 144 8.11 0.37 13.13
CA ASN A 144 7.80 1.73 13.59
C ASN A 144 8.99 2.46 14.18
N ARG A 145 9.75 1.78 15.04
CA ARG A 145 10.98 2.33 15.62
C ARG A 145 12.02 2.58 14.54
N LEU A 146 12.16 1.70 13.55
CA LEU A 146 13.07 1.90 12.42
C LEU A 146 12.74 3.16 11.62
N ILE A 147 11.48 3.38 11.24
CA ILE A 147 11.07 4.60 10.52
C ILE A 147 11.27 5.85 11.38
N THR A 148 11.03 5.75 12.69
CA THR A 148 11.24 6.85 13.64
C THR A 148 12.72 7.23 13.73
N LEU A 149 13.60 6.25 13.94
CA LEU A 149 15.05 6.44 13.96
C LEU A 149 15.57 6.99 12.64
N ALA A 150 15.06 6.48 11.51
CA ALA A 150 15.39 6.98 10.18
C ALA A 150 14.97 8.45 9.98
N SER A 151 13.78 8.83 10.46
CA SER A 151 13.30 10.21 10.39
C SER A 151 14.15 11.16 11.23
N VAL A 152 14.54 10.73 12.44
CA VAL A 152 15.47 11.49 13.30
C VAL A 152 16.86 11.59 12.65
N ALA A 153 17.38 10.50 12.07
CA ALA A 153 18.65 10.50 11.35
C ALA A 153 18.66 11.49 10.17
N CYS A 154 17.59 11.53 9.37
CA CYS A 154 17.43 12.51 8.30
C CYS A 154 17.29 13.95 8.85
N ALA A 155 16.57 14.15 9.95
CA ALA A 155 16.43 15.48 10.57
C ALA A 155 17.78 16.00 11.09
N THR A 156 18.55 15.15 11.78
CA THR A 156 19.90 15.48 12.23
C THR A 156 20.81 15.81 11.05
N CYS A 157 20.68 15.07 9.94
CA CYS A 157 21.41 15.41 8.72
C CYS A 157 21.04 16.81 8.20
N CYS A 158 19.74 17.14 8.07
CA CYS A 158 19.31 18.47 7.65
C CYS A 158 19.90 19.58 8.54
N LEU A 159 19.87 19.41 9.87
CA LEU A 159 20.45 20.37 10.82
C LEU A 159 21.97 20.49 10.68
N LEU A 160 22.68 19.37 10.52
CA LEU A 160 24.13 19.39 10.32
C LEU A 160 24.49 20.06 8.99
N LEU A 161 23.73 19.80 7.92
CA LEU A 161 23.95 20.45 6.63
C LEU A 161 23.63 21.95 6.68
N ALA A 162 22.69 22.39 7.51
CA ALA A 162 22.37 23.81 7.67
C ALA A 162 23.51 24.62 8.32
N LEU A 163 24.31 23.96 9.18
CA LEU A 163 25.32 24.59 10.04
C LEU A 163 26.77 24.33 9.61
N THR A 164 27.02 23.33 8.75
CA THR A 164 28.37 22.90 8.41
C THR A 164 28.90 23.57 7.14
N SER A 165 30.16 24.01 7.18
CA SER A 165 30.95 24.38 5.99
C SER A 165 31.99 23.30 5.63
N SER A 166 32.02 22.18 6.37
CA SER A 166 32.98 21.10 6.15
C SER A 166 32.39 19.98 5.28
N VAL A 167 33.08 19.68 4.17
CA VAL A 167 32.72 18.59 3.25
C VAL A 167 32.71 17.23 3.96
N ALA A 168 33.66 16.99 4.87
CA ALA A 168 33.74 15.72 5.59
C ALA A 168 32.53 15.49 6.51
N VAL A 169 32.12 16.55 7.24
CA VAL A 169 30.93 16.50 8.10
C VAL A 169 29.66 16.32 7.27
N ALA A 170 29.55 17.03 6.14
CA ALA A 170 28.42 16.89 5.22
C ALA A 170 28.34 15.47 4.63
N ALA A 171 29.47 14.85 4.27
CA ALA A 171 29.51 13.49 3.74
C ALA A 171 29.04 12.46 4.77
N ILE A 172 29.48 12.58 6.04
CA ILE A 172 29.06 11.68 7.12
C ILE A 172 27.56 11.87 7.42
N ALA A 173 27.09 13.12 7.49
CA ALA A 173 25.68 13.43 7.69
C ALA A 173 24.81 12.82 6.57
N LEU A 174 25.24 12.96 5.32
CA LEU A 174 24.55 12.38 4.17
C LEU A 174 24.56 10.85 4.18
N ALA A 175 25.65 10.21 4.64
CA ALA A 175 25.65 8.77 4.84
C ALA A 175 24.58 8.33 5.85
N ILE A 176 24.46 9.04 6.98
CA ILE A 176 23.42 8.77 7.98
C ILE A 176 22.01 8.96 7.37
N ALA A 177 21.80 10.02 6.59
CA ALA A 177 20.53 10.24 5.89
C ALA A 177 20.23 9.17 4.84
N GLY A 178 21.23 8.74 4.06
CA GLY A 178 21.09 7.68 3.06
C GLY A 178 20.66 6.35 3.69
N ALA A 179 21.21 6.03 4.87
CA ALA A 179 20.78 4.88 5.65
C ALA A 179 19.30 4.97 6.06
N GLY A 180 18.89 6.11 6.64
CA GLY A 180 17.50 6.36 7.03
C GLY A 180 16.53 6.34 5.83
N TRP A 181 16.97 6.88 4.70
CA TRP A 181 16.23 6.87 3.44
C TRP A 181 15.97 5.44 2.92
N VAL A 182 16.95 4.54 2.98
CA VAL A 182 16.78 3.11 2.62
C VAL A 182 15.86 2.37 3.56
N VAL A 183 16.08 2.51 4.86
CA VAL A 183 15.28 1.83 5.87
C VAL A 183 13.80 2.22 5.76
N THR A 184 13.51 3.50 5.49
CA THR A 184 12.13 3.98 5.39
C THR A 184 11.43 3.51 4.12
N TRP A 185 12.06 3.65 2.96
CA TRP A 185 11.45 3.25 1.67
C TRP A 185 11.24 1.74 1.59
N THR A 186 12.30 0.97 1.83
CA THR A 186 12.21 -0.51 1.83
C THR A 186 11.27 -1.01 2.94
N GLY A 187 11.26 -0.28 4.05
CA GLY A 187 10.34 -0.40 5.16
C GLY A 187 8.89 -0.45 4.72
N THR A 188 8.48 0.68 4.16
CA THR A 188 7.09 0.98 3.83
C THR A 188 6.63 0.24 2.59
N ASP A 189 7.52 0.04 1.59
CA ASP A 189 7.25 -0.75 0.40
C ASP A 189 6.83 -2.17 0.77
N VAL A 190 7.63 -2.84 1.62
CA VAL A 190 7.33 -4.21 2.07
C VAL A 190 6.04 -4.23 2.89
N CYS A 191 5.80 -3.24 3.76
CA CYS A 191 4.55 -3.16 4.51
C CYS A 191 3.32 -3.06 3.60
N VAL A 192 3.34 -2.17 2.60
CA VAL A 192 2.24 -2.03 1.65
C VAL A 192 2.08 -3.28 0.80
N GLN A 193 3.19 -3.91 0.37
CA GLN A 193 3.16 -5.15 -0.40
C GLN A 193 2.56 -6.31 0.38
N LEU A 194 2.92 -6.48 1.66
CA LEU A 194 2.42 -7.58 2.49
C LEU A 194 0.98 -7.34 2.95
N ALA A 195 0.60 -6.09 3.23
CA ALA A 195 -0.76 -5.72 3.59
C ALA A 195 -1.74 -5.73 2.41
N SER A 196 -1.24 -5.83 1.17
CA SER A 196 -2.07 -5.83 -0.03
C SER A 196 -2.31 -7.26 -0.53
N PRO A 197 -3.57 -7.71 -0.60
CA PRO A 197 -3.93 -8.97 -1.24
C PRO A 197 -3.49 -9.03 -2.70
N ARG A 198 -3.21 -10.23 -3.19
CA ARG A 198 -2.73 -10.48 -4.57
C ARG A 198 -3.61 -9.87 -5.66
N TRP A 199 -4.92 -9.77 -5.41
CA TRP A 199 -5.88 -9.23 -6.38
C TRP A 199 -5.80 -7.70 -6.53
N VAL A 200 -5.23 -6.96 -5.56
CA VAL A 200 -5.21 -5.48 -5.52
C VAL A 200 -3.80 -4.90 -5.33
N VAL A 201 -2.78 -5.73 -5.12
CA VAL A 201 -1.40 -5.30 -4.82
C VAL A 201 -0.84 -4.29 -5.82
N GLY A 202 -0.96 -4.56 -7.13
CA GLY A 202 -0.44 -3.64 -8.15
C GLY A 202 -1.13 -2.27 -8.13
N ARG A 203 -2.44 -2.24 -7.87
CA ARG A 203 -3.24 -1.01 -7.82
C ARG A 203 -2.93 -0.21 -6.56
N THR A 204 -2.83 -0.89 -5.42
CA THR A 204 -2.45 -0.28 -4.15
C THR A 204 -1.04 0.30 -4.21
N LEU A 205 -0.08 -0.44 -4.78
CA LEU A 205 1.28 0.06 -4.98
C LEU A 205 1.32 1.27 -5.92
N SER A 206 0.50 1.29 -6.97
CA SER A 206 0.44 2.43 -7.88
C SER A 206 -0.04 3.70 -7.16
N ILE A 207 -1.09 3.59 -6.33
CA ILE A 207 -1.58 4.71 -5.51
C ILE A 207 -0.51 5.14 -4.49
N TYR A 208 0.13 4.18 -3.84
CA TYR A 208 1.22 4.43 -2.90
C TYR A 208 2.39 5.18 -3.53
N TYR A 209 2.89 4.73 -4.69
CA TYR A 209 3.97 5.42 -5.40
C TYR A 209 3.54 6.79 -5.92
N ALA A 210 2.32 6.92 -6.44
CA ALA A 210 1.80 8.21 -6.92
C ALA A 210 1.76 9.25 -5.80
N LEU A 211 1.25 8.89 -4.61
CA LEU A 211 1.19 9.79 -3.47
C LEU A 211 2.56 10.07 -2.86
N THR A 212 3.40 9.04 -2.76
CA THR A 212 4.79 9.15 -2.29
C THR A 212 5.62 10.11 -3.16
N TYR A 213 5.63 9.88 -4.48
CA TYR A 213 6.39 10.72 -5.41
C TYR A 213 5.73 12.08 -5.61
N GLY A 214 4.40 12.17 -5.50
CA GLY A 214 3.70 13.44 -5.39
C GLY A 214 4.15 14.24 -4.16
N GLY A 215 4.33 13.57 -3.02
CA GLY A 215 4.89 14.16 -1.80
C GLY A 215 6.32 14.65 -2.01
N MET A 216 7.19 13.86 -2.64
CA MET A 216 8.55 14.29 -2.99
C MET A 216 8.56 15.49 -3.95
N ALA A 217 7.73 15.48 -5.00
CA ALA A 217 7.64 16.57 -5.96
C ALA A 217 7.16 17.87 -5.28
N ALA A 218 6.11 17.77 -4.45
CA ALA A 218 5.63 18.89 -3.65
C ALA A 218 6.70 19.39 -2.68
N GLY A 219 7.41 18.48 -1.99
CA GLY A 219 8.51 18.82 -1.09
C GLY A 219 9.65 19.54 -1.79
N SER A 220 10.11 19.04 -2.94
CA SER A 220 11.14 19.70 -3.75
C SER A 220 10.74 21.12 -4.15
N TRP A 221 9.47 21.33 -4.52
CA TRP A 221 8.95 22.65 -4.84
C TRP A 221 8.87 23.56 -3.61
N ILE A 222 8.31 23.08 -2.50
CA ILE A 222 8.15 23.84 -1.25
C ILE A 222 9.52 24.26 -0.71
N TRP A 223 10.43 23.31 -0.50
CA TRP A 223 11.75 23.60 0.08
C TRP A 223 12.63 24.40 -0.89
N GLY A 224 12.49 24.18 -2.20
CA GLY A 224 13.13 25.01 -3.22
C GLY A 224 12.66 26.46 -3.16
N ALA A 225 11.35 26.68 -3.03
CA ALA A 225 10.78 28.02 -2.88
C ALA A 225 11.24 28.68 -1.56
N VAL A 226 11.24 27.95 -0.44
CA VAL A 226 11.74 28.46 0.83
C VAL A 226 13.23 28.85 0.73
N ALA A 227 14.04 28.02 0.06
CA ALA A 227 15.45 28.31 -0.15
C ALA A 227 15.67 29.56 -1.03
N GLN A 228 14.81 29.76 -2.04
CA GLN A 228 14.87 30.90 -2.95
C GLN A 228 14.44 32.22 -2.30
N TYR A 229 13.34 32.22 -1.52
CA TYR A 229 12.78 33.45 -0.96
C TYR A 229 13.30 33.81 0.43
N TYR A 230 13.77 32.83 1.22
CA TYR A 230 14.27 33.06 2.57
C TYR A 230 15.77 32.76 2.66
N SER A 231 16.13 31.50 2.86
CA SER A 231 17.51 31.03 2.79
C SER A 231 17.56 29.51 2.74
N LEU A 232 18.69 28.98 2.27
CA LEU A 232 18.98 27.55 2.29
C LEU A 232 18.92 26.97 3.72
N THR A 233 19.45 27.70 4.70
CA THR A 233 19.46 27.30 6.11
C THR A 233 18.04 27.16 6.66
N TRP A 234 17.17 28.15 6.41
CA TRP A 234 15.75 28.09 6.82
C TRP A 234 15.00 26.91 6.18
N ALA A 235 15.30 26.60 4.92
CA ALA A 235 14.71 25.45 4.25
C ALA A 235 15.13 24.11 4.90
N LEU A 236 16.41 23.98 5.25
CA LEU A 236 16.93 22.77 5.90
C LEU A 236 16.44 22.61 7.35
N GLU A 237 16.39 23.69 8.13
CA GLU A 237 15.85 23.68 9.49
C GLU A 237 14.35 23.38 9.50
N GLY A 238 13.58 23.97 8.58
CA GLY A 238 12.17 23.68 8.39
C GLY A 238 11.93 22.21 8.00
N ALA A 239 12.75 21.68 7.10
CA ALA A 239 12.68 20.26 6.72
C ALA A 239 13.03 19.33 7.89
N ALA A 240 14.00 19.70 8.73
CA ALA A 240 14.34 18.97 9.95
C ALA A 240 13.16 18.94 10.93
N ALA A 241 12.51 20.09 11.16
CA ALA A 241 11.32 20.17 12.01
C ALA A 241 10.17 19.30 11.46
N ALA A 242 9.96 19.31 10.13
CA ALA A 242 8.96 18.46 9.48
C ALA A 242 9.29 16.97 9.65
N LEU A 243 10.56 16.56 9.53
CA LEU A 243 10.99 15.18 9.77
C LEU A 243 10.81 14.73 11.22
N LEU A 244 11.07 15.62 12.19
CA LEU A 244 10.78 15.34 13.61
C LEU A 244 9.28 15.21 13.86
N LEU A 245 8.45 16.00 13.18
CA LEU A 245 6.99 15.85 13.23
C LEU A 245 6.56 14.49 12.63
N VAL A 246 7.17 14.04 11.53
CA VAL A 246 6.93 12.68 10.99
C VAL A 246 7.30 11.60 12.01
N ALA A 247 8.41 11.77 12.72
CA ALA A 247 8.81 10.86 13.80
C ALA A 247 7.77 10.83 14.95
N ALA A 248 7.23 11.99 15.33
CA ALA A 248 6.20 12.11 16.36
C ALA A 248 4.86 11.49 15.93
N VAL A 249 4.41 11.78 14.70
CA VAL A 249 3.20 11.18 14.10
C VAL A 249 3.32 9.65 14.03
N GLY A 250 4.53 9.13 13.82
CA GLY A 250 4.80 7.69 13.88
C GLY A 250 4.47 7.01 15.21
N LYS A 251 4.38 7.75 16.32
CA LYS A 251 3.90 7.23 17.61
C LYS A 251 2.38 7.15 17.68
N LEU A 252 1.67 8.09 17.05
CA LEU A 252 0.20 8.15 17.03
C LEU A 252 -0.39 7.19 15.99
N LEU A 253 0.34 6.95 14.89
CA LEU A 253 -0.09 6.11 13.78
C LEU A 253 0.93 4.96 13.54
N PRO A 254 0.92 3.91 14.37
CA PRO A 254 1.83 2.78 14.22
C PRO A 254 1.51 1.99 12.94
N VAL A 255 2.49 1.81 12.07
CA VAL A 255 2.46 0.85 10.95
C VAL A 255 2.56 -0.55 11.56
N ARG A 256 1.49 -1.33 11.48
CA ARG A 256 1.49 -2.74 11.85
C ARG A 256 2.00 -3.55 10.66
N LEU A 257 2.91 -4.50 10.90
CA LEU A 257 3.22 -5.48 9.87
C LEU A 257 2.04 -6.46 9.79
N TRP A 258 1.55 -6.66 8.57
CA TRP A 258 0.59 -7.70 8.26
C TRP A 258 1.29 -9.06 8.33
N GLU A 259 0.77 -9.99 9.14
CA GLU A 259 1.34 -11.33 9.28
C GLU A 259 1.10 -12.15 8.01
N GLU A 260 2.10 -12.96 7.64
CA GLU A 260 2.10 -13.75 6.39
C GLU A 260 1.03 -14.86 6.40
N SER A 261 0.50 -15.22 7.59
CA SER A 261 -0.60 -16.17 7.82
C SER A 261 -1.91 -15.79 7.13
N ASP A 262 -2.09 -14.50 6.85
CA ASP A 262 -3.36 -13.96 6.34
C ASP A 262 -3.51 -14.10 4.82
N GLN A 263 -2.49 -14.59 4.11
CA GLN A 263 -2.49 -14.70 2.65
C GLN A 263 -3.13 -16.00 2.09
N GLY A 264 -3.71 -16.85 2.95
CA GLY A 264 -4.38 -18.07 2.52
C GLY A 264 -5.59 -17.75 1.63
N ALA A 265 -5.49 -18.04 0.33
CA ALA A 265 -6.64 -17.99 -0.56
C ALA A 265 -7.54 -19.19 -0.26
N PHE A 266 -8.74 -18.95 0.24
CA PHE A 266 -9.74 -20.00 0.42
C PHE A 266 -10.36 -20.36 -0.94
N ASP A 267 -10.54 -21.66 -1.19
CA ASP A 267 -11.28 -22.16 -2.36
C ASP A 267 -12.78 -22.01 -2.10
N PHE A 268 -13.29 -20.78 -2.31
CA PHE A 268 -14.72 -20.50 -2.21
C PHE A 268 -15.46 -21.23 -3.33
N ARG A 269 -16.29 -22.20 -2.95
CA ARG A 269 -17.23 -22.85 -3.87
C ARG A 269 -18.54 -22.07 -3.85
N PRO A 270 -18.98 -21.52 -5.01
CA PRO A 270 -20.25 -20.84 -5.06
C PRO A 270 -21.40 -21.81 -4.74
N PRO A 271 -22.45 -21.34 -4.04
CA PRO A 271 -23.62 -22.17 -3.79
C PRO A 271 -24.31 -22.53 -5.11
N GLU A 272 -24.94 -23.70 -5.16
CA GLU A 272 -25.77 -24.09 -6.30
C GLU A 272 -26.93 -23.10 -6.46
N LEU A 273 -27.06 -22.54 -7.67
CA LEU A 273 -28.13 -21.60 -8.01
C LEU A 273 -29.21 -22.33 -8.79
N ALA A 274 -30.47 -22.05 -8.48
CA ALA A 274 -31.61 -22.50 -9.29
C ALA A 274 -31.78 -21.70 -10.60
N LEU A 275 -31.10 -20.54 -10.70
CA LEU A 275 -31.17 -19.64 -11.85
C LEU A 275 -29.82 -19.61 -12.59
N ASP A 276 -29.85 -19.64 -13.92
CA ASP A 276 -28.67 -19.42 -14.74
C ASP A 276 -28.28 -17.93 -14.78
N LEU A 277 -27.50 -17.50 -13.79
CA LEU A 277 -27.04 -16.12 -13.70
C LEU A 277 -25.89 -15.86 -14.66
N LYS A 278 -26.12 -15.00 -15.65
CA LYS A 278 -25.02 -14.39 -16.43
C LYS A 278 -24.07 -13.65 -15.48
N PRO A 279 -22.76 -13.57 -15.76
CA PRO A 279 -21.79 -12.93 -14.87
C PRO A 279 -22.11 -11.46 -14.50
N ARG A 280 -22.80 -10.73 -15.38
CA ARG A 280 -23.22 -9.33 -15.17
C ARG A 280 -24.60 -9.19 -14.52
N SER A 281 -25.26 -10.28 -14.16
CA SER A 281 -26.58 -10.24 -13.52
C SER A 281 -26.46 -9.65 -12.12
N GLY A 282 -27.33 -8.71 -11.78
CA GLY A 282 -27.38 -8.05 -10.49
C GLY A 282 -28.34 -6.86 -10.53
N PRO A 283 -28.46 -6.09 -9.43
CA PRO A 283 -27.73 -6.24 -8.16
C PRO A 283 -28.06 -7.56 -7.44
N ILE A 284 -27.07 -8.16 -6.80
CA ILE A 284 -27.28 -9.32 -5.92
C ILE A 284 -27.39 -8.81 -4.49
N VAL A 285 -28.48 -9.16 -3.83
CA VAL A 285 -28.74 -8.84 -2.43
C VAL A 285 -28.46 -10.10 -1.62
N ILE A 286 -27.51 -9.96 -0.70
CA ILE A 286 -27.10 -10.99 0.22
C ILE A 286 -27.76 -10.69 1.55
N LYS A 287 -28.52 -11.66 2.08
CA LYS A 287 -29.15 -11.60 3.40
C LYS A 287 -28.57 -12.71 4.26
N VAL A 288 -28.05 -12.38 5.44
CA VAL A 288 -27.58 -13.36 6.43
C VAL A 288 -28.38 -13.18 7.70
N GLU A 289 -29.07 -14.25 8.11
CA GLU A 289 -29.89 -14.25 9.32
C GLU A 289 -29.12 -14.91 10.47
N TYR A 290 -29.11 -14.21 11.61
CA TYR A 290 -28.47 -14.62 12.85
C TYR A 290 -29.51 -14.72 13.96
N SER A 291 -29.48 -15.81 14.72
CA SER A 291 -30.23 -15.94 15.98
C SER A 291 -29.27 -15.73 17.14
N ILE A 292 -29.35 -14.60 17.84
CA ILE A 292 -28.41 -14.18 18.89
C ILE A 292 -29.17 -14.01 20.21
N PRO A 293 -28.75 -14.66 21.31
CA PRO A 293 -29.37 -14.49 22.62
C PRO A 293 -29.04 -13.11 23.19
N GLU A 294 -29.88 -12.61 24.11
CA GLU A 294 -29.74 -11.24 24.64
C GLU A 294 -28.40 -11.00 25.37
N GLU A 295 -27.86 -12.05 25.99
CA GLU A 295 -26.58 -12.04 26.71
C GLU A 295 -25.38 -11.72 25.80
N ASN A 296 -25.46 -12.09 24.51
CA ASN A 296 -24.35 -11.98 23.56
C ASN A 296 -24.43 -10.74 22.66
N ILE A 297 -25.40 -9.85 22.86
CA ILE A 297 -25.66 -8.71 21.95
C ILE A 297 -24.45 -7.77 21.83
N GLU A 298 -23.80 -7.41 22.94
CA GLU A 298 -22.67 -6.48 22.89
C GLU A 298 -21.48 -7.05 22.11
N GLU A 299 -21.15 -8.32 22.36
CA GLU A 299 -20.09 -9.01 21.64
C GLU A 299 -20.45 -9.16 20.16
N PHE A 300 -21.69 -9.56 19.85
CA PHE A 300 -22.20 -9.64 18.48
C PHE A 300 -22.07 -8.30 17.73
N LEU A 301 -22.50 -7.19 18.33
CA LEU A 301 -22.38 -5.86 17.73
C LEU A 301 -20.91 -5.43 17.55
N SER A 302 -20.00 -5.89 18.40
CA SER A 302 -18.55 -5.70 18.22
C SER A 302 -18.03 -6.46 16.99
N CYS A 303 -18.39 -7.74 16.86
CA CYS A 303 -18.04 -8.59 15.71
C CYS A 303 -18.65 -8.06 14.41
N MET A 304 -19.89 -7.57 14.44
CA MET A 304 -20.56 -6.99 13.26
C MET A 304 -19.90 -5.68 12.78
N ARG A 305 -19.34 -4.87 13.69
CA ARG A 305 -18.54 -3.68 13.32
C ARG A 305 -17.25 -4.06 12.58
N GLU A 306 -16.65 -5.19 12.93
CA GLU A 306 -15.48 -5.74 12.24
C GLU A 306 -15.88 -6.33 10.88
N ARG A 307 -16.92 -7.17 10.86
CA ARG A 307 -17.48 -7.77 9.64
C ARG A 307 -17.88 -6.75 8.59
N ARG A 308 -18.54 -5.65 8.99
CA ARG A 308 -18.90 -4.54 8.10
C ARG A 308 -17.67 -3.97 7.39
N ARG A 309 -16.56 -3.76 8.11
CA ARG A 309 -15.30 -3.21 7.57
C ARG A 309 -14.68 -4.19 6.57
N VAL A 310 -14.59 -5.46 6.94
CA VAL A 310 -14.06 -6.55 6.11
C VAL A 310 -14.84 -6.69 4.80
N GLN A 311 -16.16 -6.81 4.87
CA GLN A 311 -16.97 -6.98 3.66
C GLN A 311 -16.98 -5.73 2.78
N SER A 312 -17.04 -4.54 3.38
CA SER A 312 -16.98 -3.28 2.63
C SER A 312 -15.65 -3.12 1.89
N ARG A 313 -14.54 -3.56 2.49
CA ARG A 313 -13.21 -3.61 1.86
C ARG A 313 -13.18 -4.60 0.69
N ALA A 314 -13.85 -5.74 0.81
CA ALA A 314 -13.88 -6.78 -0.22
C ALA A 314 -14.82 -6.46 -1.40
N GLY A 315 -15.84 -5.62 -1.21
CA GLY A 315 -16.69 -5.10 -2.30
C GLY A 315 -18.16 -4.88 -1.94
N ALA A 316 -18.62 -5.24 -0.73
CA ALA A 316 -20.01 -5.07 -0.32
C ALA A 316 -20.44 -3.59 -0.37
N ARG A 317 -21.67 -3.32 -0.77
CA ARG A 317 -22.30 -1.99 -0.77
C ARG A 317 -23.57 -2.02 0.06
N ASP A 318 -24.00 -0.84 0.52
CA ASP A 318 -25.26 -0.65 1.27
C ASP A 318 -25.43 -1.65 2.42
N TRP A 319 -24.35 -1.85 3.18
CA TRP A 319 -24.35 -2.79 4.30
C TRP A 319 -25.20 -2.24 5.43
N THR A 320 -26.16 -3.04 5.88
CA THR A 320 -27.09 -2.74 6.97
C THR A 320 -27.22 -3.93 7.91
N LEU A 321 -27.43 -3.63 9.19
CA LEU A 321 -27.79 -4.61 10.20
C LEU A 321 -29.14 -4.21 10.79
N GLN A 322 -30.08 -5.14 10.79
CA GLN A 322 -31.44 -4.94 11.26
C GLN A 322 -31.74 -5.93 12.38
N ARG A 323 -32.49 -5.49 13.38
CA ARG A 323 -33.07 -6.36 14.41
C ARG A 323 -34.55 -6.55 14.11
N ASP A 324 -35.03 -7.77 14.18
CA ASP A 324 -36.44 -8.05 13.98
C ASP A 324 -37.27 -7.52 15.18
N LEU A 325 -38.40 -6.90 14.90
CA LEU A 325 -39.28 -6.31 15.91
C LEU A 325 -40.27 -7.32 16.51
N GLN A 326 -40.54 -8.42 15.80
CA GLN A 326 -41.41 -9.50 16.25
C GLN A 326 -40.61 -10.58 16.99
N ASN A 327 -39.35 -10.79 16.59
CA ASN A 327 -38.45 -11.73 17.25
C ASN A 327 -37.15 -11.05 17.69
N SER A 328 -37.03 -10.76 18.99
CA SER A 328 -35.91 -10.00 19.55
C SER A 328 -34.54 -10.67 19.39
N THR A 329 -34.49 -11.99 19.15
CA THR A 329 -33.24 -12.74 18.95
C THR A 329 -32.79 -12.75 17.49
N LEU A 330 -33.67 -12.39 16.54
CA LEU A 330 -33.38 -12.46 15.12
C LEU A 330 -32.75 -11.15 14.62
N TRP A 331 -31.56 -11.28 14.05
CA TRP A 331 -30.82 -10.20 13.41
C TRP A 331 -30.56 -10.52 11.95
N THR A 332 -30.68 -9.51 11.09
CA THR A 332 -30.46 -9.63 9.65
C THR A 332 -29.34 -8.72 9.21
N GLU A 333 -28.25 -9.29 8.70
CA GLU A 333 -27.26 -8.59 7.89
C GLU A 333 -27.76 -8.54 6.45
N THR A 334 -27.71 -7.37 5.82
CA THR A 334 -28.01 -7.22 4.39
C THR A 334 -26.96 -6.37 3.73
N PHE A 335 -26.47 -6.79 2.57
CA PHE A 335 -25.57 -6.02 1.74
C PHE A 335 -25.75 -6.38 0.26
N ARG A 336 -25.25 -5.52 -0.61
CA ARG A 336 -25.43 -5.64 -2.06
C ARG A 336 -24.09 -5.79 -2.77
N THR A 337 -24.08 -6.56 -3.84
CA THR A 337 -23.01 -6.51 -4.84
C THR A 337 -23.60 -6.13 -6.21
N PRO A 338 -22.88 -5.33 -7.03
CA PRO A 338 -23.43 -4.85 -8.30
C PRO A 338 -23.76 -5.98 -9.27
N THR A 339 -22.97 -7.06 -9.26
CA THR A 339 -23.14 -8.22 -10.14
C THR A 339 -22.82 -9.53 -9.42
N TRP A 340 -23.27 -10.64 -10.01
CA TRP A 340 -22.91 -12.00 -9.59
C TRP A 340 -21.39 -12.21 -9.58
N THR A 341 -20.68 -11.70 -10.59
CA THR A 341 -19.21 -11.74 -10.61
C THR A 341 -18.63 -11.00 -9.40
N ASP A 342 -19.21 -9.88 -8.99
CA ASP A 342 -18.72 -9.12 -7.84
C ASP A 342 -19.00 -9.82 -6.52
N TYR A 343 -20.08 -10.61 -6.42
CA TYR A 343 -20.32 -11.52 -5.30
C TYR A 343 -19.25 -12.62 -5.22
N LEU A 344 -18.95 -13.27 -6.35
CA LEU A 344 -17.88 -14.28 -6.41
C LEU A 344 -16.53 -13.67 -6.05
N ARG A 345 -16.21 -12.50 -6.61
CA ARG A 345 -14.99 -11.75 -6.29
C ARG A 345 -14.92 -11.42 -4.81
N LEU A 346 -15.99 -10.90 -4.21
CA LEU A 346 -16.02 -10.56 -2.79
C LEU A 346 -15.57 -11.75 -1.95
N ASN A 347 -16.15 -12.94 -2.18
CA ASN A 347 -15.80 -14.14 -1.42
C ASN A 347 -14.37 -14.65 -1.71
N HIS A 348 -13.88 -14.52 -2.95
CA HIS A 348 -12.47 -14.81 -3.28
C HIS A 348 -11.48 -13.77 -2.71
N ARG A 349 -11.95 -12.57 -2.33
CA ARG A 349 -11.12 -11.48 -1.78
C ARG A 349 -10.96 -11.57 -0.25
N LEU A 350 -11.80 -12.36 0.45
CA LEU A 350 -11.73 -12.55 1.89
C LEU A 350 -10.50 -13.40 2.28
N THR A 351 -9.81 -13.00 3.35
CA THR A 351 -8.66 -13.72 3.91
C THR A 351 -9.09 -14.81 4.90
N VAL A 352 -8.14 -15.61 5.39
CA VAL A 352 -8.38 -16.58 6.48
C VAL A 352 -8.80 -15.87 7.77
N THR A 353 -8.12 -14.78 8.13
CA THR A 353 -8.46 -13.93 9.28
C THR A 353 -9.85 -13.30 9.16
N ASP A 354 -10.26 -12.90 7.96
CA ASP A 354 -11.62 -12.41 7.71
C ASP A 354 -12.69 -13.49 8.02
N ARG A 355 -12.32 -14.77 7.98
CA ARG A 355 -13.21 -15.90 8.29
C ARG A 355 -13.30 -16.23 9.77
N GLU A 356 -12.26 -15.95 10.57
CA GLU A 356 -12.30 -16.09 12.03
C GLU A 356 -13.43 -15.23 12.63
N VAL A 357 -13.70 -14.06 12.03
CA VAL A 357 -14.88 -13.24 12.38
C VAL A 357 -16.19 -13.99 12.14
N GLY A 358 -16.27 -14.78 11.07
CA GLY A 358 -17.42 -15.64 10.78
C GLY A 358 -17.57 -16.79 11.78
N GLU A 359 -16.47 -17.41 12.19
CA GLU A 359 -16.47 -18.50 13.19
C GLU A 359 -16.85 -17.98 14.57
N ARG A 360 -16.32 -16.82 14.98
CA ARG A 360 -16.75 -16.12 16.20
C ARG A 360 -18.23 -15.77 16.18
N LEU A 361 -18.75 -15.31 15.04
CA LEU A 361 -20.18 -15.04 14.89
C LEU A 361 -21.04 -16.31 14.96
N ALA A 362 -20.55 -17.44 14.44
CA ALA A 362 -21.25 -18.71 14.56
C ALA A 362 -21.29 -19.20 16.02
N ALA A 363 -20.21 -19.00 16.79
CA ALA A 363 -20.16 -19.35 18.20
C ALA A 363 -21.12 -18.55 19.10
N LEU A 364 -21.57 -17.38 18.64
CA LEU A 364 -22.51 -16.52 19.37
C LEU A 364 -23.99 -16.86 19.12
N GLN A 365 -24.28 -17.82 18.24
CA GLN A 365 -25.66 -18.16 17.85
C GLN A 365 -26.38 -19.05 18.87
N VAL A 366 -27.71 -18.96 18.87
CA VAL A 366 -28.57 -19.88 19.63
C VAL A 366 -28.58 -21.26 18.95
N GLY A 367 -27.92 -22.22 19.58
CA GLY A 367 -27.82 -23.62 19.11
C GLY A 367 -26.79 -23.82 17.98
N ASP A 368 -26.61 -25.08 17.56
CA ASP A 368 -25.60 -25.48 16.54
C ASP A 368 -26.00 -25.20 15.08
N SER A 369 -27.02 -24.36 14.85
CA SER A 369 -27.49 -24.08 13.49
C SER A 369 -26.68 -22.95 12.86
N PRO A 370 -26.05 -23.16 11.68
CA PRO A 370 -25.26 -22.12 11.03
C PRO A 370 -26.16 -20.95 10.57
N PRO A 371 -25.59 -19.75 10.39
CA PRO A 371 -26.34 -18.59 9.91
C PRO A 371 -26.96 -18.87 8.54
N ARG A 372 -28.23 -18.50 8.38
CA ARG A 372 -28.95 -18.74 7.12
C ARG A 372 -28.57 -17.67 6.11
N LEU A 373 -27.86 -18.09 5.06
CA LEU A 373 -27.53 -17.27 3.90
C LEU A 373 -28.66 -17.38 2.86
N SER A 374 -29.20 -16.24 2.45
CA SER A 374 -30.11 -16.13 1.32
C SER A 374 -29.53 -15.18 0.28
N LEU A 375 -29.59 -15.60 -0.98
CA LEU A 375 -29.15 -14.83 -2.14
C LEU A 375 -30.36 -14.50 -3.00
N SER A 376 -30.54 -13.22 -3.31
CA SER A 376 -31.61 -12.75 -4.16
C SER A 376 -31.06 -11.79 -5.22
N ILE A 377 -31.71 -11.72 -6.38
CA ILE A 377 -31.41 -10.74 -7.41
C ILE A 377 -32.48 -9.65 -7.39
N GLU A 378 -32.06 -8.40 -7.25
CA GLU A 378 -32.96 -7.26 -7.23
C GLU A 378 -33.51 -7.01 -8.64
N ARG A 379 -34.82 -6.80 -8.75
CA ARG A 379 -35.51 -6.46 -10.00
C ARG A 379 -36.36 -5.23 -9.78
N SER A 380 -36.16 -4.21 -10.61
CA SER A 380 -37.02 -3.02 -10.61
C SER A 380 -38.39 -3.36 -11.18
N THR A 381 -39.44 -2.82 -10.58
CA THR A 381 -40.82 -2.92 -11.07
C THR A 381 -41.14 -1.87 -12.13
N SER A 382 -40.27 -0.87 -12.32
CA SER A 382 -40.44 0.12 -13.38
C SER A 382 -40.04 -0.48 -14.73
N PRO A 383 -40.89 -0.36 -15.78
CA PRO A 383 -40.53 -0.81 -17.12
C PRO A 383 -39.34 0.02 -17.60
N ALA A 384 -38.18 -0.61 -17.78
CA ALA A 384 -37.02 0.09 -18.32
C ALA A 384 -37.30 0.44 -19.79
N PRO A 385 -37.04 1.68 -20.25
CA PRO A 385 -37.21 2.03 -21.65
C PRO A 385 -36.26 1.17 -22.50
N GLY A 386 -36.83 0.21 -23.22
CA GLY A 386 -36.13 -0.64 -24.19
C GLY A 386 -35.67 -2.03 -23.73
N SER A 387 -35.99 -2.52 -22.52
CA SER A 387 -35.64 -3.90 -22.14
C SER A 387 -36.83 -4.85 -22.24
N GLN A 388 -36.82 -5.75 -23.23
CA GLN A 388 -37.54 -7.01 -23.12
C GLN A 388 -37.04 -7.74 -21.87
N VAL A 389 -37.93 -8.02 -20.92
CA VAL A 389 -37.64 -8.91 -19.79
C VAL A 389 -37.47 -10.31 -20.39
N GLN A 390 -36.25 -10.68 -20.76
CA GLN A 390 -35.95 -12.07 -21.11
C GLN A 390 -36.00 -12.89 -19.82
N PRO A 391 -36.91 -13.89 -19.72
CA PRO A 391 -36.90 -14.81 -18.59
C PRO A 391 -35.56 -15.54 -18.57
N VAL A 392 -34.91 -15.56 -17.40
CA VAL A 392 -33.73 -16.40 -17.18
C VAL A 392 -34.22 -17.84 -17.21
N PRO A 393 -33.67 -18.72 -18.07
CA PRO A 393 -34.13 -20.10 -18.16
C PRO A 393 -33.94 -20.79 -16.81
N PHE A 394 -35.01 -21.42 -16.32
CA PHE A 394 -35.01 -22.27 -15.13
C PHE A 394 -34.39 -23.61 -15.51
N VAL A 395 -33.40 -24.08 -14.74
CA VAL A 395 -32.83 -25.42 -14.95
C VAL A 395 -33.60 -26.39 -14.07
N SER A 396 -34.43 -27.24 -14.69
CA SER A 396 -35.05 -28.37 -14.02
C SER A 396 -33.98 -29.40 -13.65
N ARG A 397 -33.86 -29.71 -12.35
CA ARG A 397 -33.00 -30.81 -11.88
C ARG A 397 -33.56 -32.17 -12.37
N PRO A 398 -32.71 -33.14 -12.73
CA PRO A 398 -33.10 -34.55 -12.80
C PRO A 398 -33.28 -35.15 -11.39
#